data_AF-A0A9N8E8F3-F1
#
_entry.id   AF-A0A9N8E8F3-F1
#
_cell.length_a   1.000
_cell.length_b   1.000
_cell.length_c   1.000
_cell.angle_alpha   90.00
_cell.angle_beta   90.00
_cell.angle_gamma   90.00
#
_symmetry.space_group_name_H-M   'P 1'
#
loop_
_entity.id
_entity.type
_entity.pdbx_description
1 polymer ?
#
loop_
_entity_poly.entity_id
_entity_poly.type
_entity_poly.pdbx_seq_one_letter_code
_entity_poly.pdbx_strand_id
1 'polypeptide(L)'
;MMVAASISLVWEGVTFTEPHDYSELSTHTRTAIGAGLGVCFILGTKGILDKYEDLKVGGMDGTDARKALLVFFVMTLHSFSEGVGIGVSFGGTHGSDLGVFISASLAVHNVPEGLAIAVVLLPKGTSTLTAALWAVATSIPQPLMAVPAYLFVHHFIPIVPIGLGFAGGAMAWVAVFELLAEAIEDTDIVTTGSVASLSLATMMYIVEKIEASAKV
;
A
#
# COMPACT_ATOMS: atom_id res chain seq x y z
N MET A 1 1.57 6.74 8.59
CA MET A 1 1.46 5.35 8.07
C MET A 1 1.55 5.30 6.55
N MET A 2 0.48 5.59 5.78
CA MET A 2 0.51 5.45 4.32
C MET A 2 1.55 6.32 3.60
N VAL A 3 1.80 7.56 4.07
CA VAL A 3 2.88 8.39 3.52
C VAL A 3 4.26 7.74 3.73
N ALA A 4 4.49 7.17 4.92
CA ALA A 4 5.74 6.46 5.22
C ALA A 4 5.89 5.23 4.31
N ALA A 5 4.85 4.40 4.21
CA ALA A 5 4.82 3.24 3.34
C ALA A 5 5.08 3.62 1.87
N SER A 6 4.48 4.71 1.38
CA SER A 6 4.72 5.18 0.01
C SER A 6 6.18 5.58 -0.23
N ILE A 7 6.84 6.20 0.75
CA ILE A 7 8.26 6.55 0.68
C ILE A 7 9.12 5.28 0.69
N SER A 8 8.83 4.33 1.58
CA SER A 8 9.53 3.05 1.66
C SER A 8 9.42 2.26 0.35
N LEU A 9 8.23 2.13 -0.23
CA LEU A 9 8.03 1.41 -1.51
C LEU A 9 8.80 2.05 -2.66
N VAL A 10 8.77 3.38 -2.75
CA VAL A 10 9.55 4.10 -3.78
C VAL A 10 11.05 3.89 -3.53
N TRP A 11 11.50 3.95 -2.28
CA TRP A 11 12.90 3.72 -1.92
C TRP A 11 13.36 2.30 -2.25
N GLU A 12 12.58 1.29 -1.89
CA GLU A 12 12.81 -0.11 -2.23
C GLU A 12 12.85 -0.31 -3.75
N GLY A 13 11.93 0.29 -4.50
CA GLY A 13 11.92 0.20 -5.96
C GLY A 13 13.18 0.79 -6.61
N VAL A 14 13.64 1.96 -6.14
CA VAL A 14 14.84 2.60 -6.72
C VAL A 14 16.14 1.89 -6.32
N THR A 15 16.18 1.28 -5.15
CA THR A 15 17.36 0.54 -4.63
C THR A 15 17.31 -0.96 -4.91
N PHE A 16 16.26 -1.43 -5.57
CA PHE A 16 16.04 -2.85 -5.87
C PHE A 16 17.22 -3.45 -6.62
N THR A 17 17.82 -4.50 -6.08
CA THR A 17 18.96 -5.18 -6.70
C THR A 17 18.79 -6.69 -6.52
N GLU A 18 18.67 -7.42 -7.64
CA GLU A 18 18.56 -8.88 -7.66
C GLU A 18 19.43 -9.47 -8.79
N PRO A 19 20.21 -10.55 -8.59
CA PRO A 19 21.12 -11.12 -9.59
C PRO A 19 20.45 -11.65 -10.87
N HIS A 20 19.12 -11.70 -10.91
CA HIS A 20 18.30 -12.14 -12.04
C HIS A 20 17.44 -11.04 -12.64
N ASP A 21 17.76 -9.76 -12.38
CA ASP A 21 17.13 -8.65 -13.08
C ASP A 21 17.75 -8.45 -14.47
N TYR A 22 17.02 -8.91 -15.49
CA TYR A 22 17.43 -8.82 -16.91
C TYR A 22 16.95 -7.55 -17.61
N SER A 23 16.33 -6.61 -16.90
CA SER A 23 15.83 -5.37 -17.51
C SER A 23 16.95 -4.43 -17.93
N GLU A 24 16.92 -3.96 -19.18
CA GLU A 24 17.83 -2.91 -19.67
C GLU A 24 17.53 -1.53 -19.06
N LEU A 25 16.29 -1.32 -18.59
CA LEU A 25 15.88 -0.07 -17.94
C LEU A 25 16.38 -0.01 -16.50
N SER A 26 16.90 1.16 -16.10
CA SER A 26 17.30 1.42 -14.71
C SER A 26 16.12 1.22 -13.74
N THR A 27 16.42 0.78 -12.52
CA THR A 27 15.45 0.63 -11.43
C THR A 27 14.76 1.95 -11.11
N HIS A 28 15.49 3.06 -11.15
CA HIS A 28 14.94 4.42 -10.99
C HIS A 28 13.86 4.73 -12.02
N THR A 29 14.14 4.47 -13.30
CA THR A 29 13.19 4.74 -14.40
C THR A 29 11.95 3.87 -14.26
N ARG A 30 12.13 2.58 -13.98
CA ARG A 30 11.00 1.64 -13.79
C ARG A 30 10.11 2.04 -12.62
N THR A 31 10.72 2.40 -11.49
CA THR A 31 9.99 2.87 -10.30
C THR A 31 9.26 4.18 -10.58
N ALA A 32 9.87 5.13 -11.29
CA ALA A 32 9.22 6.38 -11.67
C ALA A 32 8.04 6.16 -12.63
N ILE A 33 8.18 5.25 -13.61
CA ILE A 33 7.08 4.85 -14.50
C ILE A 33 5.95 4.24 -13.67
N GLY A 34 6.26 3.31 -12.76
CA GLY A 34 5.32 2.73 -11.82
C GLY A 34 4.55 3.81 -11.06
N ALA A 35 5.26 4.72 -10.39
CA ALA A 35 4.66 5.78 -9.60
C ALA A 35 3.73 6.69 -10.42
N GLY A 36 4.14 7.05 -11.63
CA GLY A 36 3.28 7.79 -12.55
C GLY A 36 2.00 7.02 -12.91
N LEU A 37 2.13 5.73 -13.24
CA LEU A 37 1.00 4.86 -13.55
C LEU A 37 0.06 4.71 -12.34
N GLY A 38 0.60 4.61 -11.13
CA GLY A 38 -0.19 4.54 -9.89
C GLY A 38 -1.03 5.80 -9.68
N VAL A 39 -0.42 6.98 -9.83
CA VAL A 39 -1.15 8.26 -9.77
C VAL A 39 -2.21 8.34 -10.87
N CYS A 40 -1.87 8.00 -12.11
CA CYS A 40 -2.81 7.99 -13.22
C CYS A 40 -4.00 7.03 -12.98
N PHE A 41 -3.74 5.86 -12.39
CA PHE A 41 -4.77 4.89 -12.04
C PHE A 41 -5.76 5.47 -11.03
N ILE A 42 -5.28 6.18 -10.01
CA ILE A 42 -6.15 6.81 -9.01
C ILE A 42 -6.97 7.95 -9.62
N LEU A 43 -6.34 8.81 -10.43
CA LEU A 43 -7.04 9.87 -11.14
C LEU A 43 -8.12 9.31 -12.07
N GLY A 44 -7.83 8.21 -12.77
CA GLY A 44 -8.78 7.50 -13.61
C GLY A 44 -9.94 6.90 -12.80
N THR A 45 -9.62 6.21 -11.70
CA THR A 45 -10.62 5.59 -10.81
C THR A 45 -11.54 6.64 -10.20
N LYS A 46 -10.98 7.75 -9.70
CA LYS A 46 -11.74 8.89 -9.18
C LYS A 46 -12.64 9.50 -10.26
N GLY A 47 -12.09 9.77 -11.45
CA GLY A 47 -12.87 10.29 -12.58
C GLY A 47 -13.99 9.36 -13.06
N ILE A 48 -13.88 8.05 -12.85
CA ILE A 48 -14.97 7.09 -13.08
C ILE A 48 -15.99 7.15 -11.96
N LEU A 49 -15.54 7.11 -10.70
CA LEU A 49 -16.41 7.14 -9.52
C LEU A 49 -17.24 8.42 -9.43
N ASP A 50 -16.67 9.56 -9.80
CA ASP A 50 -17.35 10.85 -9.79
C ASP A 50 -18.55 10.94 -10.75
N LYS A 51 -18.66 10.00 -11.71
CA LYS A 51 -19.83 9.89 -12.59
C LYS A 51 -21.04 9.24 -11.91
N TYR A 52 -20.84 8.62 -10.75
CA TYR A 52 -21.87 7.90 -10.01
C TYR A 52 -22.20 8.67 -8.71
N GLU A 53 -23.12 9.64 -8.82
CA GLU A 53 -23.54 10.47 -7.69
C GLU A 53 -24.36 9.71 -6.64
N ASP A 54 -25.17 8.72 -7.08
CA ASP A 54 -26.04 7.90 -6.22
C ASP A 54 -25.38 6.61 -5.71
N LEU A 55 -24.05 6.59 -5.64
CA LEU A 55 -23.31 5.40 -5.24
C LEU A 55 -23.63 5.03 -3.78
N LYS A 56 -24.06 3.79 -3.53
CA LYS A 56 -24.34 3.27 -2.19
C LYS A 56 -23.51 2.03 -1.92
N VAL A 57 -22.69 2.06 -0.88
CA VAL A 57 -21.78 0.97 -0.54
C VAL A 57 -21.63 0.88 0.97
N GLY A 58 -21.79 -0.32 1.54
CA GLY A 58 -21.51 -0.56 2.96
C GLY A 58 -22.34 0.26 3.96
N GLY A 59 -23.50 0.79 3.54
CA GLY A 59 -24.33 1.69 4.34
C GLY A 59 -24.01 3.18 4.17
N MET A 60 -22.99 3.51 3.38
CA MET A 60 -22.61 4.87 3.01
C MET A 60 -23.24 5.27 1.67
N ASP A 61 -23.43 6.57 1.44
CA ASP A 61 -23.91 7.14 0.19
C ASP A 61 -22.98 8.23 -0.38
N GLY A 62 -23.16 8.54 -1.66
CA GLY A 62 -22.55 9.68 -2.33
C GLY A 62 -21.03 9.75 -2.18
N THR A 63 -20.54 10.82 -1.56
CA THR A 63 -19.10 11.11 -1.39
C THR A 63 -18.42 10.10 -0.48
N ASP A 64 -19.09 9.68 0.60
CA ASP A 64 -18.53 8.76 1.58
C ASP A 64 -18.32 7.36 0.98
N ALA A 65 -19.29 6.89 0.20
CA ALA A 65 -19.17 5.63 -0.52
C ALA A 65 -18.02 5.67 -1.55
N ARG A 66 -17.86 6.80 -2.27
CA ARG A 66 -16.77 6.99 -3.25
C ARG A 66 -15.40 6.97 -2.57
N LYS A 67 -15.23 7.69 -1.46
CA LYS A 67 -13.99 7.70 -0.68
C LYS A 67 -13.65 6.32 -0.13
N ALA A 68 -14.62 5.64 0.46
CA ALA A 68 -14.43 4.29 0.98
C ALA A 68 -13.98 3.31 -0.12
N LEU A 69 -14.58 3.40 -1.32
CA LEU A 69 -14.14 2.61 -2.47
C LEU A 69 -12.74 2.97 -2.94
N LEU A 70 -12.38 4.26 -3.01
CA LEU A 70 -11.03 4.68 -3.38
C LEU A 70 -9.99 4.09 -2.43
N VAL A 71 -10.22 4.20 -1.11
CA VAL A 71 -9.35 3.58 -0.10
C VAL A 71 -9.31 2.07 -0.27
N PHE A 72 -10.47 1.42 -0.47
CA PHE A 72 -10.54 -0.02 -0.70
C PHE A 72 -9.69 -0.47 -1.90
N PHE A 73 -9.81 0.20 -3.05
CA PHE A 73 -9.04 -0.14 -4.25
C PHE A 73 -7.54 0.06 -4.04
N VAL A 74 -7.14 1.16 -3.40
CA VAL A 74 -5.72 1.47 -3.14
C VAL A 74 -5.11 0.45 -2.19
N MET A 75 -5.79 0.14 -1.09
CA MET A 75 -5.30 -0.84 -0.13
C MET A 75 -5.26 -2.25 -0.75
N THR A 76 -6.22 -2.59 -1.61
CA THR A 76 -6.19 -3.84 -2.38
C THR A 76 -4.95 -3.93 -3.29
N LEU A 77 -4.59 -2.84 -3.96
CA LEU A 77 -3.40 -2.78 -4.81
C LEU A 77 -2.09 -2.80 -4.01
N HIS A 78 -2.07 -2.18 -2.83
CA HIS A 78 -0.94 -2.26 -1.92
C HIS A 78 -0.72 -3.70 -1.42
N SER A 79 -1.80 -4.37 -0.99
CA SER A 79 -1.76 -5.80 -0.62
C SER A 79 -1.38 -6.72 -1.78
N PHE A 80 -1.69 -6.34 -3.02
CA PHE A 80 -1.19 -7.06 -4.20
C PHE A 80 0.34 -7.01 -4.28
N SER A 81 0.96 -5.82 -4.11
CA SER A 81 2.42 -5.69 -4.12
C SER A 81 3.08 -6.44 -2.97
N GLU A 82 2.49 -6.44 -1.78
CA GLU A 82 2.98 -7.21 -0.63
C GLU A 82 2.91 -8.72 -0.90
N GLY A 83 1.83 -9.20 -1.53
CA GLY A 83 1.71 -10.59 -1.97
C GLY A 83 2.83 -11.00 -2.91
N VAL A 84 3.16 -10.16 -3.89
CA VAL A 84 4.32 -10.39 -4.78
C VAL A 84 5.62 -10.42 -3.97
N GLY A 85 5.81 -9.50 -3.03
CA GLY A 85 6.97 -9.46 -2.13
C GLY A 85 7.13 -10.75 -1.32
N ILE A 86 6.03 -11.28 -0.76
CA ILE A 86 6.02 -12.58 -0.06
C ILE A 86 6.50 -13.68 -1.02
N GLY A 87 5.89 -13.83 -2.19
CA GLY A 87 6.27 -14.89 -3.13
C GLY A 87 7.74 -14.81 -3.59
N VAL A 88 8.19 -13.61 -3.95
CA VAL A 88 9.59 -13.37 -4.34
C VAL A 88 10.55 -13.68 -3.20
N SER A 89 10.21 -13.33 -1.96
CA SER A 89 11.08 -13.59 -0.79
C SER A 89 11.29 -15.09 -0.53
N PHE A 90 10.32 -15.95 -0.83
CA PHE A 90 10.47 -17.42 -0.77
C PHE A 90 11.23 -18.00 -1.96
N GLY A 91 11.17 -17.37 -3.13
CA GLY A 91 11.81 -17.83 -4.37
C GLY A 91 13.20 -17.25 -4.61
N GLY A 92 13.61 -16.27 -3.81
CA GLY A 92 14.87 -15.55 -3.93
C GLY A 92 16.08 -16.31 -3.36
N THR A 93 17.23 -15.65 -3.40
CA THR A 93 18.55 -16.21 -3.03
C THR A 93 18.64 -16.75 -1.60
N HIS A 94 17.83 -16.22 -0.68
CA HIS A 94 17.82 -16.59 0.74
C HIS A 94 16.75 -17.65 1.09
N GLY A 95 15.92 -18.05 0.11
CA GLY A 95 14.96 -19.14 0.25
C GLY A 95 13.93 -18.99 1.37
N SER A 96 13.59 -20.10 2.03
CA SER A 96 12.49 -20.17 3.01
C SER A 96 12.67 -19.29 4.24
N ASP A 97 13.90 -19.08 4.70
CA ASP A 97 14.17 -18.38 5.95
C ASP A 97 13.81 -16.89 5.82
N LEU A 98 14.20 -16.27 4.70
CA LEU A 98 13.79 -14.90 4.36
C LEU A 98 12.28 -14.83 4.14
N GLY A 99 11.70 -15.80 3.42
CA GLY A 99 10.26 -15.83 3.18
C GLY A 99 9.42 -15.89 4.47
N VAL A 100 9.81 -16.72 5.43
CA VAL A 100 9.14 -16.81 6.74
C VAL A 100 9.29 -15.51 7.52
N PHE A 101 10.49 -14.92 7.53
CA PHE A 101 10.73 -13.64 8.22
C PHE A 101 9.89 -12.49 7.64
N ILE A 102 9.86 -12.35 6.32
CA ILE A 102 9.07 -11.32 5.62
C ILE A 102 7.58 -11.53 5.86
N SER A 103 7.10 -12.78 5.77
CA SER A 103 5.69 -13.10 6.01
C SER A 103 5.26 -12.79 7.45
N ALA A 104 6.09 -13.12 8.43
CA ALA A 104 5.82 -12.81 9.84
C ALA A 104 5.81 -11.30 10.09
N SER A 105 6.74 -10.56 9.47
CA SER A 105 6.83 -9.11 9.57
C SER A 105 5.60 -8.44 8.95
N LEU A 106 5.17 -8.89 7.76
CA LEU A 106 3.96 -8.41 7.09
C LEU A 106 2.68 -8.74 7.87
N ALA A 107 2.60 -9.91 8.51
CA ALA A 107 1.45 -10.25 9.34
C ALA A 107 1.25 -9.25 10.49
N VAL A 108 2.34 -8.77 11.10
CA VAL A 108 2.30 -7.71 12.11
C VAL A 108 1.94 -6.36 11.48
N HIS A 109 2.48 -6.06 10.29
CA HIS A 109 2.20 -4.82 9.55
C HIS A 109 0.72 -4.67 9.16
N ASN A 110 0.08 -5.78 8.78
CA ASN A 110 -1.32 -5.80 8.35
C ASN A 110 -2.31 -5.42 9.46
N VAL A 111 -1.94 -5.55 10.74
CA VAL A 111 -2.83 -5.19 11.85
C VAL A 111 -3.10 -3.68 11.90
N PRO A 112 -2.07 -2.81 11.94
CA PRO A 112 -2.24 -1.37 11.74
C PRO A 112 -2.93 -0.98 10.42
N GLU A 113 -2.69 -1.69 9.31
CA GLU A 113 -3.33 -1.39 8.03
C GLU A 113 -4.84 -1.68 8.04
N GLY A 114 -5.25 -2.83 8.57
CA GLY A 114 -6.65 -3.17 8.74
C GLY A 114 -7.37 -2.17 9.67
N LEU A 115 -6.67 -1.69 10.70
CA LEU A 115 -7.18 -0.62 11.56
C LEU A 115 -7.35 0.70 10.79
N ALA A 116 -6.45 1.03 9.86
CA ALA A 116 -6.57 2.24 9.04
C ALA A 116 -7.85 2.24 8.19
N ILE A 117 -8.23 1.07 7.64
CA ILE A 117 -9.50 0.91 6.92
C ILE A 117 -10.70 1.09 7.87
N ALA A 118 -10.63 0.49 9.07
CA ALA A 118 -11.69 0.62 10.06
C ALA A 118 -11.91 2.07 10.52
N VAL A 119 -10.83 2.85 10.67
CA VAL A 119 -10.91 4.28 11.05
C VAL A 119 -11.65 5.11 9.99
N VAL A 120 -11.59 4.73 8.71
CA VAL A 120 -12.34 5.42 7.64
C VAL A 120 -13.82 4.99 7.62
N LEU A 121 -14.11 3.71 7.85
CA LEU A 121 -15.46 3.16 7.69
C LEU A 121 -16.37 3.36 8.91
N LEU A 122 -15.83 3.23 10.13
CA LEU A 122 -16.61 3.26 11.37
C LEU A 122 -17.30 4.61 11.63
N PRO A 123 -16.64 5.78 11.47
CA PRO A 123 -17.30 7.08 11.67
C PRO A 123 -18.45 7.32 10.70
N LYS A 124 -18.43 6.66 9.54
CA LYS A 124 -19.45 6.76 8.48
C LYS A 124 -20.62 5.79 8.69
N GLY A 125 -20.76 5.22 9.90
CA GLY A 125 -21.91 4.39 10.30
C GLY A 125 -21.79 2.90 9.96
N THR A 126 -20.64 2.45 9.44
CA THR A 126 -20.40 1.04 9.13
C THR A 126 -20.25 0.21 10.41
N SER A 127 -20.79 -1.01 10.45
CA SER A 127 -20.60 -1.90 11.60
C SER A 127 -19.16 -2.40 11.72
N THR A 128 -18.71 -2.72 12.95
CA THR A 128 -17.34 -3.25 13.20
C THR A 128 -17.05 -4.52 12.42
N LEU A 129 -18.03 -5.43 12.29
CA LEU A 129 -17.86 -6.64 11.50
C LEU A 129 -17.70 -6.33 10.01
N THR A 130 -18.49 -5.39 9.47
CA THR A 130 -18.36 -4.98 8.07
C THR A 130 -17.00 -4.32 7.82
N ALA A 131 -16.54 -3.44 8.70
CA ALA A 131 -15.22 -2.83 8.60
C ALA A 131 -14.09 -3.88 8.65
N ALA A 132 -14.20 -4.89 9.52
CA ALA A 132 -13.25 -6.00 9.58
C ALA A 132 -13.27 -6.85 8.30
N LEU A 133 -14.45 -7.15 7.75
CA LEU A 133 -14.57 -7.88 6.48
C LEU A 133 -13.97 -7.11 5.31
N TRP A 134 -14.12 -5.78 5.29
CA TRP A 134 -13.48 -4.92 4.29
C TRP A 134 -11.96 -4.97 4.41
N ALA A 135 -11.42 -4.88 5.62
CA ALA A 135 -9.98 -5.01 5.85
C ALA A 135 -9.44 -6.38 5.42
N VAL A 136 -10.16 -7.47 5.68
CA VAL A 136 -9.77 -8.80 5.18
C VAL A 136 -9.85 -8.85 3.66
N ALA A 137 -10.91 -8.30 3.06
CA ALA A 137 -11.11 -8.31 1.62
C ALA A 137 -10.00 -7.57 0.87
N THR A 138 -9.51 -6.45 1.39
CA THR A 138 -8.37 -5.73 0.78
C THR A 138 -7.08 -6.53 0.85
N SER A 139 -6.92 -7.45 1.81
CA SER A 139 -5.72 -8.28 1.96
C SER A 139 -5.76 -9.62 1.21
N ILE A 140 -6.91 -10.01 0.63
CA ILE A 140 -7.04 -11.23 -0.21
C ILE A 140 -6.00 -11.30 -1.36
N PRO A 141 -5.59 -10.20 -2.01
CA PRO A 141 -4.54 -10.25 -3.02
C PRO A 141 -3.20 -10.81 -2.52
N GLN A 142 -2.87 -10.67 -1.24
CA GLN A 142 -1.60 -11.17 -0.68
C GLN A 142 -1.41 -12.68 -0.94
N PRO A 143 -2.28 -13.58 -0.44
CA PRO A 143 -2.15 -15.02 -0.71
C PRO A 143 -2.35 -15.38 -2.18
N LEU A 144 -3.18 -14.63 -2.92
CA LEU A 144 -3.40 -14.89 -4.34
C LEU A 144 -2.15 -14.62 -5.18
N MET A 145 -1.36 -13.60 -4.82
CA MET A 145 -0.16 -13.21 -5.56
C MET A 145 1.11 -13.88 -5.06
N ALA A 146 1.18 -14.28 -3.79
CA ALA A 146 2.35 -14.96 -3.25
C ALA A 146 2.68 -16.27 -3.98
N VAL A 147 1.67 -17.07 -4.31
CA VAL A 147 1.87 -18.37 -5.01
C VAL A 147 2.45 -18.18 -6.42
N PRO A 148 1.84 -17.42 -7.33
CA PRO A 148 2.41 -17.22 -8.67
C PRO A 148 3.74 -16.45 -8.61
N ALA A 149 3.91 -15.50 -7.69
CA ALA A 149 5.19 -14.79 -7.54
C ALA A 149 6.32 -15.73 -7.10
N TYR A 150 6.03 -16.70 -6.23
CA TYR A 150 6.99 -17.76 -5.87
C TYR A 150 7.30 -18.67 -7.07
N LEU A 151 6.28 -19.18 -7.77
CA LEU A 151 6.47 -20.11 -8.89
C LEU A 151 7.18 -19.48 -10.09
N PHE A 152 7.00 -18.17 -10.30
CA PHE A 152 7.52 -17.43 -11.45
C PHE A 152 8.45 -16.28 -11.03
N VAL A 153 9.21 -16.46 -9.94
CA VAL A 153 10.05 -15.40 -9.34
C VAL A 153 10.92 -14.65 -10.37
N HIS A 154 11.60 -15.36 -11.27
CA HIS A 154 12.45 -14.76 -12.29
C HIS A 154 11.70 -13.92 -13.32
N HIS A 155 10.40 -14.15 -13.50
CA HIS A 155 9.55 -13.33 -14.35
C HIS A 155 9.04 -12.08 -13.63
N PHE A 156 8.86 -12.16 -12.31
CA PHE A 156 8.42 -11.02 -11.50
C PHE A 156 9.55 -10.04 -11.21
N ILE A 157 10.79 -10.51 -10.95
CA ILE A 157 11.95 -9.66 -10.59
C ILE A 157 12.06 -8.39 -11.45
N PRO A 158 12.02 -8.44 -12.80
CA PRO A 158 12.16 -7.23 -13.62
C PRO A 158 11.00 -6.22 -13.47
N ILE A 159 9.82 -6.70 -13.06
CA ILE A 159 8.57 -5.94 -12.92
C ILE A 159 8.41 -5.39 -11.50
N VAL A 160 9.08 -5.98 -10.50
CA VAL A 160 8.98 -5.56 -9.09
C VAL A 160 9.17 -4.04 -8.91
N PRO A 161 10.19 -3.37 -9.49
CA PRO A 161 10.35 -1.92 -9.34
C PRO A 161 9.16 -1.10 -9.88
N ILE A 162 8.55 -1.55 -10.97
CA ILE A 162 7.34 -0.91 -11.52
C ILE A 162 6.16 -1.10 -10.56
N GLY A 163 5.99 -2.30 -10.01
CA GLY A 163 4.94 -2.60 -9.04
C GLY A 163 5.07 -1.79 -7.74
N LEU A 164 6.29 -1.73 -7.17
CA LEU A 164 6.58 -0.94 -5.97
C LEU A 164 6.35 0.56 -6.22
N GLY A 165 6.82 1.07 -7.37
CA GLY A 165 6.53 2.43 -7.79
C GLY A 165 5.03 2.69 -7.90
N PHE A 166 4.29 1.80 -8.56
CA PHE A 166 2.84 1.91 -8.76
C PHE A 166 2.07 1.99 -7.43
N ALA A 167 2.34 1.07 -6.51
CA ALA A 167 1.74 1.09 -5.17
C ALA A 167 2.12 2.38 -4.41
N GLY A 168 3.41 2.74 -4.40
CA GLY A 168 3.89 3.95 -3.74
C GLY A 168 3.24 5.24 -4.27
N GLY A 169 3.14 5.38 -5.60
CA GLY A 169 2.50 6.55 -6.23
C GLY A 169 1.00 6.64 -5.94
N ALA A 170 0.28 5.53 -6.01
CA ALA A 170 -1.15 5.48 -5.69
C ALA A 170 -1.42 5.82 -4.21
N MET A 171 -0.67 5.22 -3.29
CA MET A 171 -0.81 5.47 -1.85
C MET A 171 -0.44 6.90 -1.47
N ALA A 172 0.63 7.46 -2.04
CA ALA A 172 1.04 8.84 -1.79
C ALA A 172 -0.09 9.81 -2.18
N TRP A 173 -0.71 9.60 -3.34
CA TRP A 173 -1.81 10.45 -3.79
C TRP A 173 -3.01 10.39 -2.84
N VAL A 174 -3.48 9.19 -2.48
CA VAL A 174 -4.64 9.02 -1.58
C VAL A 174 -4.35 9.54 -0.18
N ALA A 175 -3.15 9.28 0.34
CA ALA A 175 -2.77 9.74 1.67
C ALA A 175 -2.76 11.28 1.76
N VAL A 176 -2.25 11.98 0.74
CA VAL A 176 -2.10 13.44 0.76
C VAL A 176 -3.39 14.15 0.33
N PHE A 177 -3.99 13.73 -0.78
CA PHE A 177 -5.10 14.49 -1.39
C PHE A 177 -6.48 14.06 -0.90
N GLU A 178 -6.64 12.86 -0.37
CA GLU A 178 -7.92 12.41 0.20
C GLU A 178 -7.86 12.42 1.72
N LEU A 179 -7.01 11.59 2.33
CA LEU A 179 -7.06 11.40 3.78
C LEU A 179 -6.54 12.60 4.58
N LEU A 180 -5.39 13.17 4.19
CA LEU A 180 -4.84 14.31 4.89
C LEU A 180 -5.72 15.55 4.70
N ALA A 181 -6.28 15.74 3.50
CA ALA A 181 -7.23 16.82 3.23
C ALA A 181 -8.51 16.70 4.08
N GLU A 182 -9.12 15.50 4.12
CA GLU A 182 -10.31 15.23 4.95
C GLU A 182 -10.01 15.42 6.44
N ALA A 183 -8.85 14.95 6.92
CA ALA A 183 -8.45 15.15 8.30
C ALA A 183 -8.22 16.63 8.66
N ILE A 184 -7.83 17.47 7.71
CA ILE A 184 -7.74 18.93 7.92
C ILE A 184 -9.13 19.55 8.01
N GLU A 185 -10.09 19.08 7.20
CA GLU A 185 -11.48 19.54 7.23
C GLU A 185 -12.20 19.14 8.54
N ASP A 186 -11.95 17.94 9.05
CA ASP A 186 -12.57 17.42 10.28
C ASP A 186 -12.00 18.03 11.57
N THR A 187 -10.74 18.46 11.54
CA THR A 187 -10.03 19.02 12.71
C THR A 187 -9.49 20.42 12.40
N ASP A 188 -8.19 20.55 12.18
CA ASP A 188 -7.52 21.77 11.73
C ASP A 188 -6.10 21.44 11.23
N ILE A 189 -5.51 22.35 10.47
CA ILE A 189 -4.20 22.13 9.84
C ILE A 189 -3.06 21.94 10.86
N VAL A 190 -3.12 22.59 12.02
CA VAL A 190 -2.06 22.51 13.04
C VAL A 190 -2.14 21.16 13.74
N THR A 191 -3.31 20.74 14.20
CA THR A 191 -3.48 19.43 14.86
C THR A 191 -3.18 18.30 13.89
N THR A 192 -3.80 18.31 12.71
CA THR A 192 -3.64 17.27 11.70
C THR A 192 -2.20 17.21 11.20
N GLY A 193 -1.59 18.37 10.89
CA GLY A 193 -0.19 18.45 10.48
C GLY A 193 0.77 17.93 11.55
N SER A 194 0.54 18.26 12.82
CA SER A 194 1.38 17.81 13.94
C SER A 194 1.30 16.30 14.14
N VAL A 195 0.09 15.75 14.17
CA VAL A 195 -0.13 14.29 14.36
C VAL A 195 0.39 13.50 13.16
N ALA A 196 0.13 13.97 11.93
CA ALA A 196 0.63 13.31 10.72
C ALA A 196 2.16 13.32 10.66
N SER A 197 2.79 14.45 11.00
CA SER A 197 4.25 14.58 11.01
C SER A 197 4.88 13.71 12.10
N LEU A 198 4.32 13.69 13.31
CA LEU A 198 4.78 12.82 14.39
C LEU A 198 4.64 11.35 14.01
N SER A 199 3.48 10.95 13.47
CA SER A 199 3.23 9.58 13.00
C SER A 199 4.22 9.16 11.91
N LEU A 200 4.50 10.04 10.94
CA LEU A 200 5.48 9.80 9.89
C LEU A 200 6.89 9.62 10.48
N ALA A 201 7.33 10.54 11.34
CA ALA A 201 8.65 10.48 11.97
C ALA A 201 8.84 9.22 12.82
N THR A 202 7.84 8.88 13.65
CA THR A 202 7.87 7.66 14.45
C THR A 202 7.93 6.41 13.58
N MET A 203 7.14 6.34 12.51
CA MET A 203 7.15 5.19 11.62
C MET A 203 8.51 5.02 10.92
N MET A 204 9.06 6.10 10.36
CA MET A 204 10.38 6.07 9.71
C MET A 204 11.49 5.66 10.68
N TYR A 205 11.45 6.18 11.92
CA TYR A 205 12.41 5.81 12.96
C TYR A 205 12.34 4.31 13.31
N ILE A 206 11.13 3.75 13.43
CA ILE A 206 10.93 2.34 13.70
C ILE A 206 11.47 1.49 12.54
N VAL A 207 11.14 1.84 11.30
CA VAL A 207 11.62 1.14 10.10
C VAL A 207 13.15 1.14 10.05
N GLU A 208 13.78 2.30 10.22
CA GLU A 208 15.25 2.42 10.23
C GLU A 208 15.89 1.54 11.32
N LYS A 209 15.28 1.48 12.52
CA LYS A 209 15.76 0.62 13.61
C LYS A 209 15.62 -0.88 13.30
N ILE A 210 14.54 -1.28 12.63
CA ILE A 210 14.33 -2.66 12.21
C ILE A 210 15.37 -3.04 11.15
N GLU A 211 15.56 -2.22 10.13
CA GLU A 211 16.55 -2.46 9.07
C GLU A 211 17.98 -2.52 9.61
N ALA A 212 18.33 -1.65 10.56
CA ALA A 212 19.64 -1.66 11.20
C ALA A 212 19.87 -2.96 12.00
N SER A 213 18.82 -3.54 12.57
CA SER A 213 18.90 -4.78 13.35
C SER A 213 18.96 -6.03 12.47
N ALA A 214 18.41 -5.98 11.24
CA ALA A 214 18.42 -7.09 10.29
C ALA A 214 19.74 -7.23 9.49
N LYS A 215 20.63 -6.23 9.55
CA LYS A 215 21.96 -6.23 8.90
C LYS A 215 23.09 -6.78 9.79
N VAL A 216 22.76 -7.32 10.97
CA VAL A 216 23.68 -7.92 11.96
C VAL A 216 23.51 -9.43 11.95
#